data_AF-A0AAE3SNZ9-F1
#
_entry.id   AF-A0AAE3SNZ9-F1
#
_cell.length_a   1.000
_cell.length_b   1.000
_cell.length_c   1.000
_cell.angle_alpha   90.00
_cell.angle_beta   90.00
_cell.angle_gamma   90.00
#
_symmetry.space_group_name_H-M   'P 1'
#
loop_
_entity.id
_entity.type
_entity.pdbx_description
1 polymer ?
#
loop_
_entity_poly.entity_id
_entity_poly.type
_entity_poly.pdbx_seq_one_letter_code
_entity_poly.pdbx_strand_id
1 'polypeptide(L)' 'MKNRIIRAVAGSFILISLILAVYVNQNWLWFTAFVGLNLLQSSFTKWCLMEDILAKFGVKD' A
#
# COMPACT_ATOMS: atom_id res chain seq x y z
N MET A 1 -13.53 10.36 5.62
CA MET A 1 -12.16 10.61 6.14
C MET A 1 -11.15 9.55 5.67
N LYS A 2 -11.64 8.42 5.14
CA LYS A 2 -11.00 7.49 4.19
C LYS A 2 -9.69 7.92 3.53
N ASN A 3 -9.66 8.95 2.68
CA ASN A 3 -8.47 9.27 1.87
C ASN A 3 -7.21 9.59 2.69
N ARG A 4 -7.36 10.15 3.90
CA ARG A 4 -6.21 10.40 4.80
C ARG A 4 -5.70 9.11 5.44
N ILE A 5 -6.61 8.23 5.85
CA ILE A 5 -6.28 6.92 6.42
C ILE A 5 -5.62 6.04 5.37
N ILE A 6 -6.16 6.01 4.15
CA ILE A 6 -5.60 5.27 3.01
C ILE A 6 -4.18 5.75 2.69
N ARG A 7 -3.95 7.07 2.63
CA ARG A 7 -2.60 7.63 2.39
C ARG A 7 -1.63 7.29 3.52
N ALA A 8 -2.06 7.39 4.78
CA ALA A 8 -1.23 7.07 5.93
C ALA A 8 -0.88 5.57 5.99
N VAL A 9 -1.87 4.70 5.76
CA VAL A 9 -1.67 3.24 5.73
C VAL A 9 -0.77 2.87 4.54
N ALA A 10 -0.96 3.45 3.37
CA ALA A 10 -0.17 3.14 2.18
C ALA A 10 1.29 3.54 2.38
N GLY A 11 1.53 4.73 2.93
CA GLY A 11 2.86 5.19 3.29
C GLY A 11 3.52 4.29 4.33
N SER A 12 2.80 3.91 5.39
CA SER A 12 3.31 3.01 6.42
C SER A 12 3.63 1.61 5.87
N PHE A 13 2.81 1.07 4.98
CA PHE A 13 3.02 -0.24 4.38
C PHE A 13 4.26 -0.29 3.49
N ILE A 14 4.50 0.79 2.73
CA ILE A 14 5.72 0.94 1.93
C ILE A 14 6.95 1.07 2.85
N LEU A 15 6.89 1.89 3.89
CA LEU A 15 7.99 2.05 4.85
C LEU A 15 8.35 0.72 5.55
N ILE A 16 7.34 -0.01 6.02
CA ILE A 16 7.54 -1.33 6.64
C ILE A 16 8.16 -2.31 5.64
N SER A 17 7.66 -2.33 4.40
CA SER A 17 8.21 -3.21 3.36
C SER A 17 9.65 -2.86 2.99
N LEU A 18 10.00 -1.57 2.98
CA LEU A 18 11.37 -1.08 2.74
C LEU A 18 12.32 -1.53 3.86
N ILE A 19 11.91 -1.37 5.13
CA ILE A 19 12.70 -1.81 6.28
C ILE A 19 12.94 -3.33 6.21
N LEU A 20 11.90 -4.10 5.86
CA LEU A 20 12.02 -5.55 5.76
C LEU A 20 12.88 -5.98 4.56
N ALA A 21 12.87 -5.23 3.46
CA ALA A 21 13.76 -5.47 2.33
C ALA A 21 15.24 -5.29 2.71
N VAL A 22 15.55 -4.31 3.57
CA VAL A 22 16.92 -4.06 4.05
C VAL A 22 17.35 -5.12 5.09
N TYR A 23 16.45 -5.52 5.99
CA TYR A 23 16.78 -6.45 7.08
C TYR A 23 16.73 -7.93 6.72
N VAL A 24 15.88 -8.33 5.77
CA VAL A 24 15.66 -9.75 5.42
C VAL A 24 16.36 -10.11 4.12
N ASN A 25 15.98 -9.47 3.01
CA ASN A 25 16.54 -9.77 1.69
C ASN A 25 16.14 -8.70 0.65
N GLN A 26 17.10 -8.24 -0.16
CA GLN A 26 16.90 -7.25 -1.23
C GLN A 26 15.77 -7.64 -2.20
N ASN A 27 15.50 -8.94 -2.37
CA ASN A 27 14.42 -9.45 -3.22
C ASN A 27 13.01 -8.95 -2.80
N TRP A 28 12.83 -8.50 -1.56
CA TRP A 28 11.58 -7.88 -1.10
C TRP A 28 11.29 -6.52 -1.77
N LEU A 29 12.30 -5.87 -2.36
CA LEU A 29 12.10 -4.66 -3.16
C LEU A 29 11.25 -4.92 -4.40
N TRP A 30 11.32 -6.12 -4.99
CA TRP A 30 10.49 -6.48 -6.14
C TRP A 30 9.01 -6.55 -5.76
N PHE A 31 8.72 -7.11 -4.58
CA PHE A 31 7.36 -7.15 -4.03
C PHE A 31 6.88 -5.74 -3.65
N THR A 32 7.74 -4.95 -3.01
CA THR A 32 7.45 -3.55 -2.65
C THR A 32 7.20 -2.68 -3.89
N ALA A 33 7.99 -2.87 -4.95
CA ALA A 33 7.82 -2.19 -6.24
C ALA A 33 6.51 -2.62 -6.91
N PHE A 34 6.16 -3.91 -6.90
CA PHE A 34 4.90 -4.39 -7.46
C PHE A 34 3.67 -3.80 -6.74
N VAL A 35 3.71 -3.76 -5.40
CA VAL A 35 2.66 -3.14 -4.56
C VAL A 35 2.61 -1.63 -4.80
N GLY A 36 3.78 -0.97 -4.85
CA GLY A 36 3.90 0.46 -5.13
C GLY A 36 3.38 0.85 -6.51
N LEU A 37 3.62 0.03 -7.53
CA LEU A 37 3.16 0.27 -8.90
C LEU A 37 1.64 0.09 -9.01
N ASN A 38 1.06 -0.89 -8.29
CA ASN A 38 -0.40 -1.01 -8.14
C ASN A 38 -1.02 0.22 -7.42
N LEU A 39 -0.37 0.75 -6.39
CA LEU A 39 -0.79 1.98 -5.70
C LEU A 39 -0.68 3.22 -6.60
N LEU A 40 0.35 3.28 -7.44
CA LEU A 40 0.56 4.36 -8.40
C LEU A 40 -0.51 4.33 -9.49
N GLN A 41 -0.79 3.15 -10.05
CA GLN A 41 -1.89 2.93 -10.97
C GLN A 41 -3.23 3.35 -10.34
N SER A 42 -3.48 2.94 -9.09
CA SER A 42 -4.67 3.30 -8.33
C SER A 42 -4.87 4.81 -8.17
N SER A 43 -3.78 5.58 -7.97
CA SER A 43 -3.85 7.03 -7.88
C SER A 43 -4.31 7.69 -9.20
N PHE A 44 -4.05 7.04 -10.34
CA PHE A 44 -4.48 7.51 -11.66
C PHE A 44 -5.89 7.03 -12.03
N THR A 45 -6.23 5.77 -11.77
CA THR A 45 -7.56 5.19 -12.12
C THR A 45 -8.64 5.42 -11.07
N LYS A 46 -8.33 6.03 -9.92
CA LYS A 46 -9.22 6.17 -8.74
C LYS A 46 -9.77 4.84 -8.21
N TRP A 47 -9.25 3.71 -8.68
CA TRP A 47 -9.62 2.38 -8.23
C TRP A 47 -8.61 1.95 -7.18
N CYS A 48 -8.98 2.03 -5.90
CA CYS A 48 -8.05 1.78 -4.81
C CYS A 48 -8.22 0.38 -4.26
N LEU A 49 -7.34 -0.53 -4.71
CA LEU A 49 -7.27 -1.91 -4.19
C LEU A 49 -7.04 -1.92 -2.68
N MET A 50 -6.39 -0.88 -2.13
CA MET A 50 -6.25 -0.71 -0.69
C MET A 50 -7.54 -0.23 -0.01
N GLU A 51 -8.38 0.53 -0.69
CA GLU A 51 -9.72 0.87 -0.23
C GLU A 51 -10.64 -0.35 -0.27
N ASP A 52 -10.48 -1.23 -1.27
CA ASP A 52 -11.17 -2.53 -1.32
C ASP A 52 -10.71 -3.45 -0.18
N ILE A 53 -9.40 -3.54 0.08
CA ILE A 53 -8.87 -4.30 1.23
C ILE A 53 -9.34 -3.72 2.57
N LEU A 54 -9.32 -2.39 2.75
CA LEU A 54 -9.81 -1.75 3.98
C LEU A 54 -11.34 -1.90 4.13
N ALA A 55 -12.10 -1.82 3.03
CA ALA A 55 -13.54 -2.08 3.01
C ALA A 55 -13.83 -3.54 3.37
N LYS A 56 -12.98 -4.48 2.90
CA LYS A 56 -13.04 -5.90 3.21
C LYS A 56 -12.61 -6.22 4.65
N PHE A 57 -11.73 -5.39 5.23
CA PHE A 57 -11.38 -5.40 6.66
C PHE A 57 -12.40 -4.65 7.54
N GLY A 58 -13.50 -4.16 6.96
CA GLY A 58 -14.62 -3.59 7.72
C GLY A 58 -14.48 -2.12 8.10
N VAL A 59 -13.48 -1.41 7.57
CA VAL A 59 -13.35 0.04 7.76
C VAL A 59 -14.33 0.76 6.83
N LYS A 60 -15.55 1.01 7.31
CA LYS A 60 -16.57 1.85 6.65
C LYS A 60 -16.47 3.31 7.15
N ASP A 61 -16.12 4.19 6.20
CA ASP A 61 -16.15 5.68 6.14
C ASP A 61 -15.15 6.56 6.92
#